data_AF-A0ABD1E0P4-F1
#
_entry.id   AF-A0ABD1E0P4-F1
#
_cell.length_a   1.000
_cell.length_b   1.000
_cell.length_c   1.000
_cell.angle_alpha   90.00
_cell.angle_beta   90.00
_cell.angle_gamma   90.00
#
_symmetry.space_group_name_H-M   'P 1'
#
loop_
_entity.id
_entity.type
_entity.pdbx_description
1 polymer ?
#
loop_
_entity_poly.entity_id
_entity_poly.type
_entity_poly.pdbx_seq_one_letter_code
_entity_poly.pdbx_strand_id
1 'polypeptide(L)'
;MLPKCKVKGHEQINYRQKIIPAKSWGIASCRCPLKCGRKISENISKNIFDKFYEINTKNEQDIYLQGLIEVKNVSQRRKRQQDGKNRSQSYWHFLNIGSKKFKMCLNTFCSVHAITVDRVRRIKKIGGRNITKKKVRLLRQ
;
A
#
# COMPACT_ATOMS: atom_id res chain seq x y z
N MET A 1 17.27 -11.53 7.08
CA MET A 1 15.84 -11.91 7.16
C MET A 1 15.15 -11.06 8.22
N LEU A 2 13.85 -10.76 8.10
CA LEU A 2 13.11 -10.07 9.18
C LEU A 2 12.67 -11.08 10.25
N PRO A 3 12.64 -10.70 11.55
CA PRO A 3 12.05 -11.50 12.61
C PRO A 3 10.60 -11.90 12.30
N LYS A 4 10.22 -13.15 12.61
CA LYS A 4 8.87 -13.69 12.38
C LYS A 4 7.79 -12.83 13.05
N CYS A 5 8.04 -12.34 14.27
CA CYS A 5 7.12 -11.44 14.99
C CYS A 5 6.77 -10.17 14.19
N LYS A 6 7.74 -9.59 13.45
CA LYS A 6 7.50 -8.41 12.59
C LYS A 6 6.64 -8.72 11.38
N VAL A 7 6.78 -9.91 10.82
CA VAL A 7 5.99 -10.34 9.65
C VAL A 7 4.55 -10.63 10.06
N LYS A 8 4.36 -11.31 11.20
CA LYS A 8 3.06 -11.67 11.75
C LYS A 8 2.37 -10.56 12.53
N GLY A 9 3.05 -9.43 12.76
CA GLY A 9 2.47 -8.28 13.45
C GLY A 9 2.27 -8.51 14.94
N HIS A 10 2.98 -9.47 15.55
CA HIS A 10 2.91 -9.70 17.00
C HIS A 10 3.61 -8.58 17.77
N GLU A 11 3.29 -8.51 19.07
CA GLU A 11 4.00 -7.67 20.02
C GLU A 11 5.50 -7.99 19.99
N GLN A 12 6.31 -6.95 20.18
CA GLN A 12 7.77 -7.09 20.16
C GLN A 12 8.44 -6.03 21.03
N ILE A 13 9.62 -6.36 21.54
CA ILE A 13 10.47 -5.41 22.26
C ILE A 13 11.48 -4.83 21.27
N ASN A 14 11.63 -3.51 21.26
CA ASN A 14 12.62 -2.84 20.43
C ASN A 14 14.01 -2.83 21.10
N TYR A 15 15.03 -2.37 20.38
CA TYR A 15 16.40 -2.27 20.92
C TYR A 15 16.53 -1.32 22.12
N ARG A 16 15.54 -0.44 22.34
CA ARG A 16 15.45 0.48 23.49
C ARG A 16 14.59 -0.09 24.63
N GLN A 17 14.35 -1.41 24.62
CA GLN A 17 13.53 -2.13 25.60
C GLN A 17 12.07 -1.64 25.72
N LYS A 18 11.55 -0.92 24.70
CA LYS A 18 10.14 -0.52 24.68
C LYS A 18 9.29 -1.57 24.00
N ILE A 19 8.15 -1.88 24.62
CA ILE A 19 7.12 -2.75 24.06
C ILE A 19 6.45 -2.02 22.88
N ILE A 20 6.46 -2.66 21.72
CA ILE A 20 5.69 -2.28 20.54
C ILE A 20 4.49 -3.23 20.51
N PRO A 21 3.26 -2.72 20.67
CA PRO A 21 2.08 -3.57 20.71
C PRO A 21 1.87 -4.31 19.39
N ALA A 22 1.13 -5.41 19.46
CA ALA A 22 0.69 -6.12 18.28
C ALA A 22 -0.06 -5.19 17.31
N LYS A 23 0.08 -5.46 16.02
CA LYS A 23 -0.66 -4.77 14.98
C LYS A 23 -2.14 -5.10 15.13
N SER A 24 -2.97 -4.09 14.94
CA SER A 24 -4.42 -4.21 14.90
C SER A 24 -4.94 -3.68 13.58
N TRP A 25 -6.02 -4.29 13.11
CA TRP A 25 -6.81 -3.73 12.02
C TRP A 25 -7.45 -2.43 12.49
N GLY A 26 -7.74 -1.55 11.53
CA GLY A 26 -8.45 -0.31 11.84
C GLY A 26 -9.03 0.32 10.58
N ILE A 27 -10.16 0.97 10.75
CA ILE A 27 -10.76 1.81 9.72
C ILE A 27 -10.34 3.25 9.99
N ALA A 28 -9.43 3.76 9.17
CA ALA A 28 -9.08 5.17 9.27
C ALA A 28 -10.28 6.04 8.87
N SER A 29 -10.75 6.86 9.81
CA SER A 29 -11.59 8.01 9.50
C SER A 29 -10.81 8.92 8.56
N CYS A 30 -11.34 9.13 7.35
CA CYS A 30 -10.70 9.97 6.35
C CYS A 30 -11.73 10.88 5.69
N ARG A 31 -11.32 12.12 5.43
CA ARG A 31 -12.13 13.14 4.75
C ARG A 31 -11.92 13.15 3.24
N CYS A 32 -11.41 12.05 2.68
CA CYS A 32 -11.09 11.99 1.27
C CYS A 32 -12.37 11.95 0.41
N PRO A 33 -12.33 12.43 -0.85
CA PRO A 33 -13.49 12.44 -1.75
C PRO A 33 -14.07 11.04 -2.03
N LEU A 34 -13.25 10.00 -1.86
CA LEU A 34 -13.66 8.60 -2.08
C LEU A 34 -14.56 8.05 -0.98
N LYS A 35 -14.75 8.79 0.14
CA LYS A 35 -15.56 8.41 1.31
C LYS A 35 -15.25 7.00 1.82
N CYS A 36 -13.97 6.67 1.88
CA CYS A 36 -13.45 5.33 2.18
C CYS A 36 -14.02 4.70 3.46
N GLY A 37 -14.18 5.48 4.54
CA GLY A 37 -14.70 4.98 5.81
C GLY A 37 -16.16 4.50 5.77
N ARG A 38 -16.95 4.92 4.76
CA ARG A 38 -18.33 4.42 4.58
C ARG A 38 -18.41 3.16 3.72
N LYS A 39 -17.34 2.82 2.99
CA LYS A 39 -17.30 1.71 2.04
C LYS A 39 -16.76 0.42 2.63
N ILE A 40 -16.09 0.51 3.77
CA ILE A 40 -15.43 -0.61 4.43
C ILE A 40 -16.07 -0.79 5.79
N SER A 41 -16.64 -1.97 6.01
CA SER A 41 -17.07 -2.40 7.34
C SER A 41 -15.91 -2.98 8.13
N GLU A 42 -16.06 -3.04 9.45
CA GLU A 42 -15.05 -3.60 10.36
C GLU A 42 -14.70 -5.04 10.01
N ASN A 43 -15.70 -5.85 9.67
CA ASN A 43 -15.50 -7.24 9.26
C ASN A 43 -14.61 -7.36 8.01
N ILE A 44 -14.80 -6.48 7.01
CA ILE A 44 -13.95 -6.46 5.81
C ILE A 44 -12.52 -6.08 6.19
N SER A 45 -12.36 -5.04 7.02
CA SER A 45 -11.04 -4.61 7.47
C SER A 45 -10.30 -5.71 8.22
N LYS A 46 -10.98 -6.39 9.13
CA LYS A 46 -10.45 -7.51 9.91
C LYS A 46 -10.04 -8.67 9.00
N ASN A 47 -10.92 -9.09 8.08
CA ASN A 47 -10.62 -10.19 7.14
C ASN A 47 -9.39 -9.89 6.25
N ILE A 48 -9.26 -8.66 5.75
CA ILE A 48 -8.08 -8.26 4.96
C ILE A 48 -6.82 -8.27 5.82
N PHE A 49 -6.91 -7.77 7.06
CA PHE A 49 -5.81 -7.77 8.00
C PHE A 49 -5.35 -9.20 8.32
N ASP A 50 -6.27 -10.09 8.68
CA ASP A 50 -5.99 -11.48 9.05
C ASP A 50 -5.27 -12.19 7.88
N LYS A 51 -5.84 -12.12 6.67
CA LYS A 51 -5.22 -12.67 5.45
C LYS A 51 -3.83 -12.10 5.16
N PHE A 52 -3.62 -10.81 5.41
CA PHE A 52 -2.32 -10.18 5.16
C PHE A 52 -1.24 -10.66 6.14
N TYR A 53 -1.61 -10.89 7.41
CA TYR A 53 -0.69 -11.36 8.45
C TYR A 53 -0.56 -12.89 8.50
N GLU A 54 -1.44 -13.64 7.83
CA GLU A 54 -1.26 -15.06 7.52
C GLU A 54 -0.06 -15.33 6.59
N ILE A 55 0.33 -14.36 5.76
CA ILE A 55 1.49 -14.47 4.86
C ILE A 55 2.78 -14.66 5.68
N ASN A 56 3.67 -15.53 5.21
CA ASN A 56 4.83 -16.00 5.99
C ASN A 56 6.09 -15.15 5.81
N THR A 57 6.22 -14.45 4.68
CA THR A 57 7.39 -13.61 4.42
C THR A 57 7.02 -12.16 4.10
N LYS A 58 7.93 -11.25 4.44
CA LYS A 58 7.82 -9.83 4.09
C LYS A 58 7.78 -9.61 2.57
N ASN A 59 8.49 -10.45 1.82
CA ASN A 59 8.55 -10.33 0.36
C ASN A 59 7.19 -10.68 -0.26
N GLU A 60 6.58 -11.78 0.18
CA GLU A 60 5.21 -12.16 -0.24
C GLU A 60 4.20 -11.08 0.16
N GLN A 61 4.30 -10.51 1.36
CA GLN A 61 3.46 -9.38 1.76
C GLN A 61 3.66 -8.15 0.86
N ASP A 62 4.91 -7.81 0.53
CA ASP A 62 5.19 -6.68 -0.36
C ASP A 62 4.72 -6.96 -1.80
N ILE A 63 4.75 -8.22 -2.28
CA ILE A 63 4.17 -8.64 -3.57
C ILE A 63 2.64 -8.50 -3.55
N TYR A 64 1.99 -8.97 -2.48
CA TYR A 64 0.55 -8.79 -2.28
C TYR A 64 0.16 -7.31 -2.35
N LEU A 65 0.85 -6.44 -1.60
CA LEU A 65 0.61 -4.99 -1.62
C LEU A 65 0.89 -4.38 -3.00
N GLN A 66 1.88 -4.86 -3.75
CA GLN A 66 2.15 -4.43 -5.12
C GLN A 66 0.97 -4.72 -6.05
N GLY A 67 0.36 -5.89 -5.94
CA GLY A 67 -0.81 -6.28 -6.74
C GLY A 67 -2.05 -5.38 -6.52
N LEU A 68 -2.09 -4.67 -5.38
CA LEU A 68 -3.13 -3.73 -5.03
C LEU A 68 -2.82 -2.27 -5.40
N ILE A 69 -1.65 -2.00 -6.00
CA ILE A 69 -1.22 -0.65 -6.38
C ILE A 69 -1.11 -0.56 -7.91
N GLU A 70 -1.88 0.34 -8.51
CA GLU A 70 -1.75 0.64 -9.94
C GLU A 70 -0.99 1.94 -10.16
N VAL A 71 -0.09 1.94 -11.13
CA VAL A 71 0.62 3.12 -11.59
C VAL A 71 -0.12 3.72 -12.77
N LYS A 72 -0.43 5.01 -12.69
CA LYS A 72 -1.03 5.79 -13.79
C LYS A 72 -0.05 6.87 -14.23
N ASN A 73 0.22 6.94 -15.53
CA ASN A 73 0.99 8.04 -16.10
C ASN A 73 0.18 9.33 -16.00
N VAL A 74 0.83 10.44 -15.68
CA VAL A 74 0.18 11.74 -15.66
C VAL A 74 -0.04 12.19 -17.11
N SER A 75 -1.30 12.19 -17.57
CA SER A 75 -1.67 12.46 -18.96
C SER A 75 -1.61 13.94 -19.35
N GLN A 76 -1.93 14.86 -18.42
CA GLN A 76 -1.94 16.30 -18.66
C GLN A 76 -1.44 17.06 -17.43
N ARG A 77 -0.69 18.14 -17.66
CA ARG A 77 -0.19 19.05 -16.63
C ARG A 77 -0.68 20.46 -16.90
N ARG A 78 -1.14 21.15 -15.86
CA ARG A 78 -1.23 22.61 -15.90
C ARG A 78 0.19 23.16 -15.84
N LYS A 79 0.56 24.06 -16.77
CA LYS A 79 1.83 24.80 -16.70
C LYS A 79 1.85 25.55 -15.36
N ARG A 80 2.88 25.34 -14.54
CA ARG A 80 3.13 26.11 -13.32
C ARG A 80 4.31 27.02 -13.58
N GLN A 81 4.28 28.24 -13.04
CA GLN A 81 5.36 29.22 -13.18
C GLN A 81 6.63 28.87 -12.37
N GLN A 82 6.65 27.78 -11.59
CA GLN A 82 7.78 27.40 -10.74
C GLN A 82 8.28 25.97 -11.04
N ASP A 83 9.61 25.81 -11.04
CA ASP A 83 10.37 24.57 -11.23
C ASP A 83 10.29 23.61 -10.02
N GLY A 84 9.08 23.15 -9.73
CA GLY A 84 8.89 22.04 -8.79
C GLY A 84 9.26 20.70 -9.42
N LYS A 85 9.84 19.77 -8.64
CA LYS A 85 10.04 18.36 -9.07
C LYS A 85 8.70 17.74 -9.50
N ASN A 86 8.52 17.62 -10.81
CA ASN A 86 7.29 17.12 -11.40
C ASN A 86 7.14 15.62 -11.18
N ARG A 87 6.02 15.20 -10.58
CA ARG A 87 5.68 13.76 -10.52
C ARG A 87 5.25 13.31 -11.92
N SER A 88 5.95 12.32 -12.48
CA SER A 88 5.59 11.68 -13.75
C SER A 88 4.49 10.62 -13.59
N GLN A 89 4.29 10.15 -12.36
CA GLN A 89 3.42 9.03 -12.05
C GLN A 89 2.48 9.33 -10.88
N SER A 90 1.24 8.89 -11.03
CA SER A 90 0.24 8.79 -9.98
C SER A 90 0.06 7.33 -9.58
N TYR A 91 -0.39 7.10 -8.34
CA TYR A 91 -0.59 5.76 -7.80
C TYR A 91 -2.00 5.64 -7.25
N TRP A 92 -2.71 4.60 -7.67
CA TRP A 92 -4.02 4.25 -7.15
C TRP A 92 -3.90 3.01 -6.26
N HIS A 93 -4.68 2.99 -5.20
CA HIS A 93 -4.66 1.95 -4.17
C HIS A 93 -6.00 1.26 -4.19
N PHE A 94 -5.99 -0.06 -4.17
CA PHE A 94 -7.19 -0.87 -4.27
C PHE A 94 -7.31 -1.85 -3.11
N LEU A 95 -8.55 -2.24 -2.82
CA LEU A 95 -8.86 -3.43 -2.03
C LEU A 95 -9.76 -4.34 -2.85
N ASN A 96 -9.57 -5.64 -2.71
CA ASN A 96 -10.46 -6.64 -3.29
C ASN A 96 -11.52 -6.98 -2.24
N ILE A 97 -12.78 -6.73 -2.55
CA ILE A 97 -13.92 -7.07 -1.68
C ILE A 97 -14.86 -7.93 -2.54
N GLY A 98 -14.90 -9.23 -2.24
CA GLY A 98 -15.50 -10.22 -3.13
C GLY A 98 -14.84 -10.18 -4.52
N SER A 99 -15.66 -10.13 -5.57
CA SER A 99 -15.20 -10.05 -6.97
C SER A 99 -14.90 -8.63 -7.46
N LYS A 100 -15.02 -7.61 -6.60
CA LYS A 100 -14.89 -6.20 -6.99
C LYS A 100 -13.62 -5.56 -6.42
N LYS A 101 -13.01 -4.68 -7.21
CA LYS A 101 -11.90 -3.81 -6.80
C LYS A 101 -12.42 -2.43 -6.40
N PHE A 102 -12.12 -2.01 -5.17
CA PHE A 102 -12.51 -0.70 -4.65
C PHE A 102 -11.30 0.21 -4.53
N LYS A 103 -11.35 1.37 -5.18
CA LYS A 103 -10.30 2.40 -5.07
C LYS A 103 -10.39 3.12 -3.72
N MET A 104 -9.24 3.25 -3.06
CA MET A 104 -9.10 3.76 -1.71
C MET A 104 -8.04 4.85 -1.62
N CYS A 105 -8.12 5.67 -0.56
CA CYS A 105 -7.03 6.58 -0.24
C CYS A 105 -5.87 5.83 0.44
N LEU A 106 -4.68 6.45 0.41
CA LEU A 106 -3.48 5.89 1.03
C LEU A 106 -3.64 5.67 2.54
N ASN A 107 -4.37 6.56 3.23
CA ASN A 107 -4.56 6.47 4.68
C ASN A 107 -5.34 5.20 5.05
N THR A 108 -6.51 5.01 4.43
CA THR A 108 -7.32 3.80 4.64
C THR A 108 -6.58 2.54 4.21
N PHE A 109 -5.85 2.59 3.09
CA PHE A 109 -5.02 1.46 2.65
C PHE A 109 -3.97 1.07 3.70
N CYS A 110 -3.30 2.04 4.32
CA CYS A 110 -2.32 1.80 5.37
C CYS A 110 -2.97 1.26 6.65
N SER A 111 -4.12 1.81 7.03
CA SER A 111 -4.87 1.44 8.24
C SER A 111 -5.38 0.00 8.18
N VAL A 112 -6.00 -0.41 7.07
CA VAL A 112 -6.55 -1.76 6.90
C VAL A 112 -5.45 -2.83 6.98
N HIS A 113 -4.25 -2.55 6.46
CA HIS A 113 -3.12 -3.49 6.51
C HIS A 113 -2.19 -3.28 7.73
N ALA A 114 -2.50 -2.31 8.60
CA ALA A 114 -1.65 -1.89 9.73
C ALA A 114 -0.17 -1.60 9.34
N ILE A 115 0.04 -0.99 8.17
CA ILE A 115 1.37 -0.65 7.65
C ILE A 115 1.63 0.85 7.67
N THR A 116 2.89 1.24 7.66
CA THR A 116 3.27 2.65 7.53
C THR A 116 3.23 3.12 6.09
N VAL A 117 3.01 4.42 5.90
CA VAL A 117 3.07 5.07 4.58
C VAL A 117 4.41 4.84 3.89
N ASP A 118 5.51 4.77 4.64
CA ASP A 118 6.85 4.56 4.10
C ASP A 118 7.03 3.16 3.48
N ARG A 119 6.36 2.14 4.02
CA ARG A 119 6.32 0.82 3.38
C ARG A 119 5.72 0.91 1.98
N VAL A 120 4.60 1.63 1.85
CA VAL A 120 3.95 1.86 0.55
C VAL A 120 4.83 2.70 -0.38
N ARG A 121 5.48 3.76 0.11
CA ARG A 121 6.40 4.59 -0.69
C ARG A 121 7.57 3.77 -1.25
N ARG A 122 8.16 2.89 -0.45
CA ARG A 122 9.22 1.98 -0.88
C ARG A 122 8.73 1.01 -1.94
N ILE A 123 7.57 0.40 -1.74
CA ILE A 123 6.94 -0.50 -2.72
C ILE A 123 6.73 0.20 -4.07
N LYS A 124 6.21 1.43 -4.06
CA LYS A 124 6.03 2.24 -5.29
C LYS A 124 7.33 2.45 -6.06
N LYS A 125 8.43 2.77 -5.36
CA LYS A 125 9.76 2.93 -5.98
C LYS A 125 10.26 1.63 -6.64
N ILE A 126 9.96 0.48 -6.05
CA ILE A 126 10.33 -0.84 -6.61
C ILE A 126 9.46 -1.16 -7.84
N GLY A 127 8.14 -1.04 -7.72
CA GLY A 127 7.19 -1.32 -8.82
C GLY A 127 7.37 -0.41 -10.04
N GLY A 128 7.70 0.87 -9.84
CA GLY A 128 7.98 1.81 -10.93
C GLY A 128 9.19 1.43 -11.80
N ARG A 129 10.17 0.70 -11.24
CA ARG A 129 11.34 0.19 -11.99
C ARG A 129 10.99 -1.02 -12.88
N ASN A 130 9.98 -1.81 -12.51
CA ASN A 130 9.59 -2.99 -13.28
C ASN A 130 8.74 -2.64 -14.52
N ILE A 131 7.94 -1.55 -14.44
CA ILE A 131 7.17 -1.04 -15.58
C ILE A 131 8.07 -0.42 -16.65
N THR A 132 9.13 0.30 -16.24
CA THR A 132 10.12 0.87 -17.17
C THR A 132 10.87 -0.22 -17.95
N LYS A 133 11.26 -1.33 -17.29
CA LYS A 133 11.89 -2.49 -17.98
C LYS A 133 10.96 -3.19 -18.98
N LYS A 134 9.67 -3.38 -18.65
CA LYS A 134 8.70 -3.99 -19.59
C LYS A 134 8.44 -3.14 -20.82
N LYS A 135 8.41 -1.80 -20.68
CA LYS A 135 8.25 -0.89 -21.83
C LYS A 135 9.45 -0.89 -22.78
N VAL A 136 10.68 -1.01 -22.27
CA VAL A 136 11.88 -1.08 -23.11
C VAL A 136 11.92 -2.38 -23.93
N ARG A 137 11.37 -3.49 -23.39
CA ARG A 137 11.39 -4.79 -24.07
C ARG A 137 10.36 -4.94 -25.20
N LEU A 138 9.31 -4.10 -25.20
CA LEU A 138 8.26 -4.08 -26.23
C LEU A 138 8.53 -3.09 -27.39
N LEU A 139 9.64 -2.35 -27.34
CA LEU A 139 10.07 -1.40 -28.38
C LEU A 139 11.33 -1.88 -29.12
N ARG A 140 11.64 -3.17 -29.04
CA ARG A 140 12.82 -3.80 -29.65
C ARG A 140 12.46 -5.08 -30.44
N GLN A 141 11.23 -5.19 -30.91
CA GLN A 141 10.79 -6.19 -31.89
C GLN A 141 10.22 -5.47 -33.10
#